data_AF-A0A948GYJ0-F1
#
_entry.id   AF-A0A948GYJ0-F1
#
_cell.length_a   1.000
_cell.length_b   1.000
_cell.length_c   1.000
_cell.angle_alpha   90.00
_cell.angle_beta   90.00
_cell.angle_gamma   90.00
#
_symmetry.space_group_name_H-M   'P 1'
#
loop_
_entity.id
_entity.type
_entity.pdbx_description
1 polymer ?
#
loop_
_entity_poly.entity_id
_entity_poly.type
_entity_poly.pdbx_seq_one_letter_code
_entity_poly.pdbx_strand_id
1 'polypeptide(L)'
;MGKKISRALGYFLSKYGFTLTEILVVVLIIGVLAALALPRFDVTRENSFDKEAKVNLKLIQAAEKIYRVKFPPAYYPSASGTVSSIANINQFLMLSLPTTNPNWKYSVRTQAGTPPQTSYANRTTNSRCWRLNINDDEPVNAGAGACP
;
A
#
# COMPACT_ATOMS: atom_id res chain seq x y z
N MET A 1 -71.97 32.82 -13.89
CA MET A 1 -71.97 31.57 -13.11
C MET A 1 -70.55 31.01 -13.12
N GLY A 2 -69.91 30.77 -11.96
CA GLY A 2 -68.64 30.02 -11.86
C GLY A 2 -67.33 30.82 -11.85
N LYS A 3 -67.06 31.59 -10.78
CA LYS A 3 -65.75 32.18 -10.46
C LYS A 3 -65.12 31.32 -9.34
N LYS A 4 -63.79 31.12 -9.37
CA LYS A 4 -62.88 30.70 -8.28
C LYS A 4 -62.51 29.21 -8.14
N ILE A 5 -61.48 28.70 -8.85
CA ILE A 5 -60.69 27.53 -8.37
C ILE A 5 -59.21 27.59 -8.83
N SER A 6 -58.50 28.72 -8.68
CA SER A 6 -57.09 28.79 -9.15
C SER A 6 -56.13 29.53 -8.21
N ARG A 7 -56.49 29.70 -6.93
CA ARG A 7 -55.65 30.46 -5.96
C ARG A 7 -55.25 29.70 -4.68
N ALA A 8 -55.39 28.38 -4.64
CA ALA A 8 -55.09 27.57 -3.45
C ALA A 8 -53.90 26.60 -3.60
N LEU A 9 -53.19 26.60 -4.73
CA LEU A 9 -52.04 25.71 -4.96
C LEU A 9 -50.68 26.43 -4.92
N GLY A 10 -50.65 27.68 -4.45
CA GLY A 10 -49.43 28.49 -4.36
C GLY A 10 -49.04 28.87 -2.94
N TYR A 11 -49.67 28.29 -1.91
CA TYR A 11 -49.45 28.66 -0.50
C TYR A 11 -48.71 27.58 0.32
N PHE A 12 -48.36 26.44 -0.28
CA PHE A 12 -47.60 25.37 0.38
C PHE A 12 -46.10 25.34 0.04
N LEU A 13 -45.62 26.20 -0.87
CA LEU A 13 -44.20 26.53 -0.95
C LEU A 13 -43.91 27.56 0.14
N SER A 14 -43.95 27.06 1.37
CA SER A 14 -43.82 27.82 2.60
C SER A 14 -42.59 28.72 2.56
N LYS A 15 -42.78 29.97 2.99
CA LYS A 15 -41.71 30.93 3.27
C LYS A 15 -40.93 30.53 4.53
N TYR A 16 -40.22 29.40 4.50
CA TYR A 16 -39.18 29.08 5.47
C TYR A 16 -37.83 29.38 4.83
N GLY A 17 -37.42 30.65 4.89
CA GLY A 17 -36.05 31.04 4.55
C GLY A 17 -35.11 30.59 5.67
N PHE A 18 -33.99 29.98 5.30
CA PHE A 18 -32.90 29.67 6.23
C PHE A 18 -32.42 30.95 6.93
N THR A 19 -32.23 30.89 8.25
CA THR A 19 -31.61 32.01 8.95
C THR A 19 -30.11 32.08 8.60
N LEU A 20 -29.55 33.29 8.51
CA LEU A 20 -28.10 33.47 8.35
C LEU A 20 -27.31 32.76 9.45
N THR A 21 -27.87 32.75 10.66
CA THR A 21 -27.32 32.07 11.83
C THR A 21 -27.35 30.55 11.71
N GLU A 22 -28.36 29.95 11.07
CA GLU A 22 -28.39 28.50 10.81
C GLU A 22 -27.29 28.09 9.85
N ILE A 23 -27.13 28.82 8.75
CA ILE A 23 -26.03 28.53 7.82
C ILE A 23 -24.70 28.74 8.54
N LEU A 24 -24.54 29.82 9.31
CA LEU A 24 -23.29 30.14 10.04
C LEU A 24 -22.87 29.04 11.03
N VAL A 25 -23.79 28.55 11.86
CA VAL A 25 -23.49 27.47 12.81
C VAL A 25 -23.20 26.17 12.08
N VAL A 26 -23.88 25.89 10.95
CA VAL A 26 -23.64 24.67 10.17
C VAL A 26 -22.24 24.68 9.54
N VAL A 27 -21.81 25.77 8.89
CA VAL A 27 -20.43 25.83 8.37
C VAL A 27 -19.38 25.87 9.48
N LEU A 28 -19.68 26.44 10.65
CA LEU A 28 -18.81 26.38 11.81
C LEU A 28 -18.61 24.93 12.29
N ILE A 29 -19.69 24.18 12.45
CA ILE A 29 -19.64 22.78 12.89
C ILE A 29 -18.92 21.91 11.84
N ILE A 30 -19.27 22.05 10.55
CA ILE A 30 -18.59 21.30 9.47
C ILE A 30 -17.10 21.67 9.40
N GLY A 31 -16.75 22.94 9.61
CA GLY A 31 -15.35 23.40 9.65
C GLY A 31 -14.53 22.76 10.77
N VAL A 32 -15.09 22.68 11.98
CA VAL A 32 -14.43 22.02 13.13
C VAL A 32 -14.28 20.52 12.88
N LEU A 33 -15.33 19.85 12.38
CA LEU A 33 -15.28 18.42 12.08
C LEU A 33 -14.25 18.09 10.98
N ALA A 34 -14.18 18.92 9.93
CA ALA A 34 -13.22 18.74 8.83
C ALA A 34 -11.76 18.87 9.31
N ALA A 35 -11.49 19.83 10.22
CA ALA A 35 -10.16 20.02 10.79
C ALA A 35 -9.68 18.81 11.62
N LEU A 36 -10.59 18.14 12.34
CA LEU A 36 -10.27 17.00 13.19
C LEU A 36 -10.16 15.66 12.43
N ALA A 37 -10.81 15.54 11.27
CA ALA A 37 -10.90 14.28 10.53
C ALA A 37 -9.63 13.89 9.73
N LEU A 38 -8.81 14.87 9.33
CA LEU A 38 -7.72 14.64 8.36
C LEU A 38 -6.40 14.06 8.91
N PRO A 39 -5.92 14.30 10.14
CA PRO A 39 -4.50 14.16 10.45
C PRO A 39 -3.97 12.71 10.51
N ARG A 40 -4.84 11.69 10.46
CA ARG A 40 -4.45 10.28 10.66
C ARG A 40 -4.44 9.41 9.39
N PHE A 41 -4.78 9.99 8.24
CA PHE A 41 -4.88 9.23 7.00
C PHE A 41 -3.52 8.73 6.50
N ASP A 42 -2.47 9.57 6.60
CA ASP A 42 -1.16 9.27 6.03
C ASP A 42 -0.44 8.10 6.72
N VAL A 43 -0.48 8.04 8.06
CA VAL A 43 0.14 6.93 8.82
C VAL A 43 -0.56 5.61 8.52
N THR A 44 -1.89 5.63 8.42
CA THR A 44 -2.68 4.43 8.10
C THR A 44 -2.41 3.94 6.68
N ARG A 45 -2.25 4.87 5.74
CA ARG A 45 -1.89 4.58 4.36
C ARG A 45 -0.49 3.95 4.28
N GLU A 46 0.50 4.52 4.95
CA GLU A 46 1.86 3.96 4.98
C GLU A 46 1.91 2.58 5.65
N ASN A 47 1.17 2.36 6.74
CA ASN A 47 1.04 1.04 7.37
C ASN A 47 0.43 -0.01 6.43
N SER A 48 -0.52 0.38 5.58
CA SER A 48 -1.09 -0.52 4.57
C SER A 48 -0.06 -0.91 3.53
N PHE A 49 0.79 0.02 3.11
CA PHE A 49 1.88 -0.29 2.19
C PHE A 49 2.98 -1.14 2.82
N ASP A 50 3.32 -0.91 4.08
CA ASP A 50 4.29 -1.76 4.79
C ASP A 50 3.76 -3.21 4.88
N LYS A 51 2.45 -3.40 5.06
CA LYS A 51 1.82 -4.73 5.00
C LYS A 51 1.92 -5.36 3.61
N GLU A 52 1.68 -4.59 2.55
CA GLU A 52 1.84 -5.05 1.16
C GLU A 52 3.26 -5.59 0.91
N ALA A 53 4.28 -4.82 1.30
CA ALA A 53 5.68 -5.22 1.15
C ALA A 53 5.98 -6.52 1.89
N LYS A 54 5.53 -6.63 3.15
CA LYS A 54 5.74 -7.83 3.97
C LYS A 54 5.11 -9.07 3.36
N VAL A 55 3.88 -8.97 2.84
CA VAL A 55 3.19 -10.08 2.17
C VAL A 55 3.95 -10.51 0.92
N ASN A 56 4.37 -9.56 0.09
CA ASN A 56 5.12 -9.87 -1.12
C ASN A 56 6.51 -10.46 -0.81
N LEU A 57 7.19 -10.01 0.25
CA LEU A 57 8.45 -10.63 0.70
C LEU A 57 8.24 -12.08 1.14
N LYS A 58 7.17 -12.37 1.88
CA LYS A 58 6.85 -13.76 2.26
C LYS A 58 6.52 -14.63 1.04
N LEU A 59 5.85 -14.07 0.04
CA LEU A 59 5.58 -14.75 -1.22
C LEU A 59 6.89 -15.08 -1.96
N ILE A 60 7.83 -14.14 -2.03
CA ILE A 60 9.16 -14.37 -2.59
C ILE A 60 9.89 -15.47 -1.82
N GLN A 61 9.90 -15.41 -0.49
CA GLN A 61 10.54 -16.41 0.36
C GLN A 61 9.97 -17.82 0.14
N ALA A 62 8.65 -17.95 0.04
CA ALA A 62 8.00 -19.23 -0.24
C ALA A 62 8.43 -19.78 -1.61
N ALA A 63 8.51 -18.91 -2.63
CA ALA A 63 8.95 -19.31 -3.95
C ALA A 63 10.44 -19.69 -4.00
N GLU A 64 11.31 -18.99 -3.26
CA GLU A 64 12.72 -19.37 -3.09
C GLU A 64 12.86 -20.75 -2.43
N LYS A 65 12.07 -21.03 -1.39
CA LYS A 65 12.04 -22.34 -0.73
C LYS A 65 11.61 -23.44 -1.72
N ILE A 66 10.58 -23.19 -2.53
CA ILE A 66 10.14 -24.12 -3.59
C ILE A 66 11.23 -24.32 -4.64
N TYR A 67 11.89 -23.24 -5.07
CA TYR A 67 12.98 -23.29 -6.05
C TYR A 67 14.13 -24.18 -5.54
N ARG A 68 14.52 -24.01 -4.27
CA ARG A 68 15.57 -24.83 -3.63
C ARG A 68 15.22 -26.32 -3.61
N VAL A 69 13.94 -26.66 -3.39
CA VAL A 69 13.48 -28.05 -3.41
C VAL A 69 13.48 -28.62 -4.83
N LYS A 70 13.16 -27.82 -5.85
CA LYS A 70 13.15 -28.25 -7.26
C LYS A 70 14.56 -28.45 -7.83
N PHE A 71 15.52 -27.62 -7.44
CA PHE A 71 16.87 -27.62 -7.99
C PHE A 71 17.95 -27.70 -6.89
N PRO A 72 18.05 -28.79 -6.11
CA PRO A 72 19.07 -28.89 -5.07
C PRO A 72 20.49 -29.00 -5.68
N PRO A 73 21.52 -28.32 -5.13
CA PRO A 73 21.56 -27.38 -3.98
C PRO A 73 21.46 -25.89 -4.38
N ALA A 74 20.88 -25.59 -5.55
CA ALA A 74 20.88 -24.26 -6.14
C ALA A 74 19.94 -23.27 -5.43
N TYR A 75 20.34 -22.01 -5.51
CA TYR A 75 19.67 -20.83 -4.97
C TYR A 75 19.42 -19.85 -6.12
N TYR A 76 18.38 -19.02 -6.03
CA TYR A 76 18.12 -17.96 -7.00
C TYR A 76 18.29 -16.55 -6.41
N PRO A 77 19.17 -15.68 -6.95
CA PRO A 77 20.04 -15.90 -8.10
C PRO A 77 21.19 -16.88 -7.82
N SER A 78 21.55 -17.66 -8.85
CA SER A 78 22.59 -18.70 -8.78
C SER A 78 24.00 -18.13 -8.74
N ALA A 79 24.20 -16.92 -9.26
CA ALA A 79 25.42 -16.13 -9.10
C ALA A 79 25.25 -15.17 -7.92
N SER A 80 26.35 -14.93 -7.19
CA SER A 80 26.38 -13.96 -6.11
C SER A 80 26.12 -12.55 -6.65
N GLY A 81 25.20 -11.85 -6.01
CA GLY A 81 24.78 -10.52 -6.45
C GLY A 81 23.33 -10.22 -6.09
N THR A 82 22.89 -9.04 -6.48
CA THR A 82 21.50 -8.58 -6.31
C THR A 82 20.80 -8.59 -7.66
N VAL A 83 19.62 -9.20 -7.71
CA VAL A 83 18.70 -9.11 -8.84
C VAL A 83 17.53 -8.23 -8.44
N SER A 84 17.37 -7.09 -9.11
CA SER A 84 16.29 -6.12 -8.88
C SER A 84 15.27 -6.09 -10.02
N SER A 85 15.43 -6.94 -11.04
CA SER A 85 14.47 -7.07 -12.13
C SER A 85 13.30 -7.95 -11.69
N ILE A 86 12.13 -7.34 -11.49
CA ILE A 86 10.89 -8.06 -11.14
C ILE A 86 10.51 -9.06 -12.23
N ALA A 87 10.77 -8.75 -13.51
CA ALA A 87 10.51 -9.69 -14.60
C ALA A 87 11.32 -10.99 -14.44
N ASN A 88 12.62 -10.86 -14.09
CA ASN A 88 13.46 -12.03 -13.84
C ASN A 88 12.99 -12.78 -12.59
N ILE A 89 12.72 -12.07 -11.49
CA ILE A 89 12.20 -12.67 -10.26
C ILE A 89 10.93 -13.49 -10.55
N ASN A 90 9.97 -12.91 -11.29
CA ASN A 90 8.74 -13.60 -11.68
C ASN A 90 9.00 -14.84 -12.53
N GLN A 91 9.86 -14.73 -13.54
CA GLN A 91 10.15 -15.83 -14.46
C GLN A 91 10.85 -17.00 -13.75
N PHE A 92 11.84 -16.72 -12.89
CA PHE A 92 12.66 -17.76 -12.26
C PHE A 92 12.05 -18.32 -10.98
N LEU A 93 11.32 -17.50 -10.21
CA LEU A 93 10.61 -17.95 -9.01
C LEU A 93 9.14 -18.31 -9.26
N MET A 94 8.67 -18.26 -10.51
CA MET A 94 7.28 -18.58 -10.89
C MET A 94 6.26 -17.73 -10.12
N LEU A 95 6.56 -16.44 -9.96
CA LEU A 95 5.73 -15.46 -9.27
C LEU A 95 5.02 -14.54 -10.26
N SER A 96 3.97 -13.88 -9.77
CA SER A 96 3.26 -12.82 -10.50
C SER A 96 3.24 -11.55 -9.65
N LEU A 97 4.42 -10.99 -9.38
CA LEU A 97 4.54 -9.66 -8.79
C LEU A 97 4.33 -8.59 -9.87
N PRO A 98 3.67 -7.46 -9.57
CA PRO A 98 3.52 -6.37 -10.52
C PRO A 98 4.89 -5.84 -10.95
N THR A 99 5.17 -5.85 -12.25
CA THR A 99 6.45 -5.39 -12.83
C THR A 99 6.63 -3.89 -12.67
N THR A 100 5.53 -3.13 -12.58
CA THR A 100 5.49 -1.71 -12.27
C THR A 100 4.72 -1.51 -10.98
N ASN A 101 5.43 -1.42 -9.85
CA ASN A 101 4.85 -1.04 -8.58
C ASN A 101 5.36 0.36 -8.19
N PRO A 102 4.47 1.39 -8.10
CA PRO A 102 4.89 2.74 -7.76
C PRO A 102 5.36 2.86 -6.29
N ASN A 103 4.98 1.91 -5.46
CA ASN A 103 5.15 1.96 -4.00
C ASN A 103 6.42 1.25 -3.55
N TRP A 104 6.69 0.06 -4.08
CA TRP A 104 7.77 -0.81 -3.62
C TRP A 104 8.55 -1.42 -4.79
N LYS A 105 9.87 -1.46 -4.64
CA LYS A 105 10.80 -2.17 -5.53
C LYS A 105 11.32 -3.41 -4.82
N TYR A 106 11.18 -4.56 -5.44
CA TYR A 106 11.62 -5.83 -4.87
C TYR A 106 12.94 -6.27 -5.49
N SER A 107 13.84 -6.79 -4.66
CA SER A 107 15.08 -7.39 -5.11
C SER A 107 15.42 -8.62 -4.28
N VAL A 108 16.18 -9.53 -4.88
CA VAL A 108 16.66 -10.74 -4.23
C VAL A 108 18.18 -10.76 -4.32
N ARG A 109 18.84 -11.07 -3.21
CA ARG A 109 20.30 -11.13 -3.13
C ARG A 109 20.77 -12.50 -2.67
N THR A 110 21.82 -12.99 -3.31
CA THR A 110 22.65 -14.08 -2.81
C THR A 110 24.07 -13.61 -2.56
N GLN A 111 24.67 -14.08 -1.46
CA GLN A 111 26.07 -13.84 -1.15
C GLN A 111 26.90 -15.09 -1.47
N ALA A 112 28.10 -14.89 -2.00
CA ALA A 112 29.04 -15.98 -2.26
C ALA A 112 29.44 -16.64 -0.92
N GLY A 113 29.34 -17.97 -0.84
CA GLY A 113 29.95 -18.77 0.22
C GLY A 113 29.02 -19.30 1.31
N THR A 114 27.83 -18.75 1.55
CA THR A 114 26.88 -19.33 2.53
C THR A 114 25.46 -18.74 2.39
N PRO A 115 24.38 -19.56 2.45
CA PRO A 115 23.02 -19.06 2.71
C PRO A 115 22.95 -18.30 4.05
N PRO A 116 21.98 -17.37 4.24
CA PRO A 116 20.69 -17.29 3.54
C PRO A 116 20.60 -16.29 2.38
N GLN A 117 19.67 -16.58 1.46
CA GLN A 117 19.19 -15.59 0.48
C GLN A 117 18.37 -14.53 1.21
N THR A 118 18.53 -13.27 0.80
CA THR A 118 17.78 -12.16 1.38
C THR A 118 16.97 -11.49 0.28
N SER A 119 15.67 -11.41 0.51
CA SER A 119 14.77 -10.59 -0.29
C SER A 119 14.60 -9.22 0.37
N TYR A 120 14.49 -8.18 -0.46
CA TYR A 120 14.38 -6.80 -0.04
C TYR A 120 13.17 -6.14 -0.71
N ALA A 121 12.52 -5.25 0.02
CA ALA A 121 11.50 -4.34 -0.48
C ALA A 121 11.92 -2.91 -0.14
N ASN A 122 12.29 -2.15 -1.16
CA ASN A 122 12.70 -0.76 -1.04
C ASN A 122 11.56 0.17 -1.43
N ARG A 123 11.23 1.12 -0.57
CA ARG A 123 10.16 2.08 -0.84
C ARG A 123 10.59 3.05 -1.94
N THR A 124 9.72 3.33 -2.90
CA THR A 124 10.06 4.23 -4.01
C THR A 124 10.14 5.70 -3.58
N THR A 125 9.35 6.09 -2.58
CA THR A 125 9.14 7.51 -2.20
C THR A 125 9.98 7.97 -1.01
N ASN A 126 10.52 7.06 -0.22
CA ASN A 126 11.32 7.37 0.96
C ASN A 126 12.37 6.26 1.18
N SER A 127 13.26 6.42 2.15
CA SER A 127 14.32 5.44 2.40
C SER A 127 13.87 4.23 3.23
N ARG A 128 12.57 3.90 3.33
CA ARG A 128 12.13 2.71 4.08
C ARG A 128 12.50 1.43 3.33
N CYS A 129 12.96 0.45 4.10
CA CYS A 129 13.41 -0.83 3.58
C CYS A 129 12.95 -1.96 4.49
N TRP A 130 12.37 -3.00 3.91
CA TRP A 130 12.09 -4.26 4.58
C TRP A 130 12.98 -5.34 3.98
N ARG A 131 13.44 -6.26 4.82
CA ARG A 131 14.21 -7.44 4.38
C ARG A 131 13.63 -8.70 5.00
N LEU A 132 13.74 -9.81 4.28
CA LEU A 132 13.39 -11.14 4.76
C LEU A 132 14.43 -12.13 4.27
N ASN A 133 15.12 -12.80 5.20
CA ASN A 133 15.98 -13.93 4.86
C ASN A 133 15.13 -15.19 4.66
N ILE A 134 15.63 -16.13 3.87
CA ILE A 134 14.92 -17.40 3.62
C ILE A 134 14.66 -18.23 4.89
N ASN A 135 15.47 -18.05 5.93
CA ASN A 135 15.37 -18.77 7.21
C ASN A 135 14.65 -18.00 8.32
N ASP A 136 14.31 -16.73 8.10
CA ASP A 136 13.63 -15.91 9.13
C ASP A 136 12.10 -16.09 9.00
N ASP A 137 11.37 -16.00 10.12
CA ASP A 137 9.92 -16.16 10.13
C ASP A 137 9.16 -14.90 9.68
N GLU A 138 9.72 -13.73 9.95
CA GLU A 138 9.05 -12.44 9.72
C GLU A 138 9.97 -11.41 9.05
N PRO A 139 9.44 -10.57 8.13
CA PRO A 139 10.21 -9.48 7.55
C PRO A 139 10.53 -8.42 8.61
N VAL A 140 11.79 -7.97 8.60
CA VAL A 140 12.28 -6.96 9.53
C VAL A 140 12.54 -5.64 8.81
N ASN A 141 12.35 -4.53 9.52
CA ASN A 141 12.71 -3.22 9.00
C ASN A 141 14.24 -3.12 9.00
N ALA A 142 14.83 -2.95 7.82
CA ALA A 142 16.28 -2.91 7.67
C ALA A 142 16.86 -1.51 7.96
N GLY A 143 16.01 -0.48 8.07
CA GLY A 143 16.45 0.91 8.20
C GLY A 143 16.82 1.55 6.86
N ALA A 144 17.03 2.87 6.89
CA ALA A 144 17.32 3.65 5.70
C ALA A 144 18.70 3.30 5.11
N GLY A 145 18.74 3.05 3.80
CA GLY A 145 19.99 2.75 3.07
C GLY A 145 20.53 1.32 3.24
N ALA A 146 19.82 0.44 3.95
CA ALA A 146 20.22 -0.95 4.13
C ALA A 146 19.77 -1.89 3.01
N CYS A 147 18.80 -1.46 2.18
CA CYS A 147 18.43 -2.16 0.95
C CYS A 147 19.48 -1.88 -0.15
N PRO A 148 19.84 -2.88 -0.97
CA PRO A 148 20.68 -2.68 -2.15
C PRO A 148 19.98 -1.88 -3.25
#